data_AF-A0A3E1B5M5-F1
#
_entry.id   AF-A0A3E1B5M5-F1
#
_cell.length_a   1.000
_cell.length_b   1.000
_cell.length_c   1.000
_cell.angle_alpha   90.00
_cell.angle_beta   90.00
_cell.angle_gamma   90.00
#
_symmetry.space_group_name_H-M   'P 1'
#
loop_
_entity.id
_entity.type
_entity.pdbx_description
1 polymer ?
#
loop_
_entity_poly.entity_id
_entity_poly.type
_entity_poly.pdbx_seq_one_letter_code
_entity_poly.pdbx_strand_id
1 'polypeptide(L)'
;MDKSQRTAPIAKDPSALSVPDRQNTLRQIVHDLQHLRDSTVGASSDRRPALDRLLPIIRASIESIANADDDCWTNIIRELLQLRATLLRLKADAAGTCH
;
A
#
# COMPACT_ATOMS: atom_id res chain seq x y z
N MET A 1 -13.32 8.83 26.22
CA MET A 1 -12.39 7.71 25.99
C MET A 1 -11.99 7.72 24.53
N ASP A 2 -10.91 8.43 24.23
CA ASP A 2 -10.29 8.50 22.91
C ASP A 2 -9.89 7.11 22.44
N LYS A 3 -10.53 6.65 21.36
CA LYS A 3 -10.08 5.49 20.60
C LYS A 3 -8.95 5.95 19.69
N SER A 4 -7.78 6.17 20.28
CA SER A 4 -6.53 6.22 19.53
C SER A 4 -6.42 4.92 18.75
N GLN A 5 -6.73 4.98 17.45
CA GLN A 5 -6.44 3.93 16.50
C GLN A 5 -4.94 3.66 16.59
N ARG A 6 -4.58 2.60 17.30
CA ARG A 6 -3.24 2.05 17.31
C ARG A 6 -2.93 1.66 15.87
N THR A 7 -2.23 2.52 15.16
CA THR A 7 -1.33 2.14 14.09
C THR A 7 -0.35 1.15 14.72
N ALA A 8 -0.68 -0.14 14.64
CA ALA A 8 0.22 -1.17 15.09
C ALA A 8 1.56 -0.97 14.35
N PRO A 9 2.69 -0.91 15.06
CA PRO A 9 3.97 -0.78 14.40
C PRO A 9 4.15 -2.01 13.52
N ILE A 10 4.27 -1.80 12.21
CA ILE A 10 4.79 -2.82 11.30
C ILE A 10 6.30 -2.91 11.61
N ALA A 11 6.63 -3.53 12.74
CA ALA A 11 7.98 -3.74 13.25
C ALA A 11 8.18 -5.23 13.59
N LYS A 12 7.53 -6.12 12.85
CA LYS A 12 8.08 -7.45 12.59
C LYS A 12 8.98 -7.29 11.37
N ASP A 13 10.20 -7.80 11.46
CA ASP A 13 11.05 -8.01 10.29
C ASP A 13 10.20 -8.65 9.19
N PRO A 14 10.06 -8.04 7.99
CA PRO A 14 9.24 -8.56 6.92
C PRO A 14 9.60 -10.01 6.58
N SER A 15 10.87 -10.37 6.71
CA SER A 15 11.37 -11.74 6.47
C SER A 15 10.80 -12.75 7.47
N ALA A 16 10.55 -12.36 8.72
CA ALA A 16 10.05 -13.23 9.79
C ALA A 16 8.53 -13.48 9.75
N LEU A 17 7.82 -12.97 8.73
CA LEU A 17 6.38 -13.17 8.60
C LEU A 17 6.04 -14.55 8.02
N SER A 18 5.09 -15.23 8.65
CA SER A 18 4.48 -16.44 8.10
C SER A 18 3.72 -16.12 6.80
N VAL A 19 3.56 -17.11 5.91
CA VAL A 19 2.80 -16.90 4.64
C VAL A 19 1.39 -16.31 4.88
N PRO A 20 0.60 -16.77 5.88
CA PRO A 20 -0.69 -16.13 6.19
C PRO A 20 -0.56 -14.65 6.59
N ASP A 21 0.45 -14.31 7.39
CA ASP A 21 0.73 -12.92 7.80
C ASP A 21 1.16 -12.06 6.61
N ARG A 22 1.95 -12.63 5.69
CA ARG A 22 2.37 -12.00 4.43
C ARG A 22 1.16 -11.67 3.55
N GLN A 23 0.25 -12.64 3.37
CA GLN A 23 -0.99 -12.41 2.62
C GLN A 23 -1.85 -11.32 3.24
N ASN A 24 -2.01 -11.33 4.58
CA ASN A 24 -2.79 -10.32 5.27
C ASN A 24 -2.17 -8.92 5.12
N THR A 25 -0.86 -8.82 5.27
CA THR A 25 -0.09 -7.57 5.07
C THR A 25 -0.28 -7.03 3.65
N LEU A 26 -0.17 -7.88 2.62
CA LEU A 26 -0.42 -7.47 1.23
C LEU A 26 -1.85 -6.97 1.01
N ARG A 27 -2.86 -7.68 1.54
CA ARG A 27 -4.26 -7.26 1.41
C ARG A 27 -4.48 -5.87 2.01
N GLN A 28 -3.90 -5.62 3.19
CA GLN A 28 -3.98 -4.31 3.85
C GLN A 28 -3.30 -3.22 3.02
N ILE A 29 -2.10 -3.46 2.50
CA ILE A 29 -1.38 -2.48 1.67
C ILE A 29 -2.16 -2.18 0.38
N VAL A 30 -2.65 -3.21 -0.32
CA VAL A 30 -3.44 -3.03 -1.55
C VAL A 30 -4.73 -2.25 -1.26
N HIS A 31 -5.42 -2.55 -0.17
CA HIS A 31 -6.60 -1.82 0.26
C HIS A 31 -6.29 -0.34 0.53
N ASP A 32 -5.20 -0.05 1.24
CA ASP A 32 -4.77 1.32 1.50
C ASP A 32 -4.44 2.09 0.23
N LEU A 33 -3.74 1.46 -0.72
CA LEU A 33 -3.41 2.05 -2.02
C LEU A 33 -4.67 2.37 -2.82
N GLN A 34 -5.67 1.47 -2.83
CA GLN A 34 -6.96 1.71 -3.46
C GLN A 34 -7.69 2.89 -2.81
N HIS A 35 -7.77 2.91 -1.48
CA HIS A 35 -8.41 3.99 -0.75
C HIS A 35 -7.74 5.35 -1.02
N LEU A 36 -6.41 5.40 -1.07
CA LEU A 36 -5.67 6.63 -1.39
C LEU A 36 -5.94 7.12 -2.81
N ARG A 37 -6.02 6.20 -3.78
CA ARG A 37 -6.40 6.47 -5.17
C ARG A 37 -7.84 7.00 -5.27
N ASP A 38 -8.78 6.38 -4.56
CA ASP A 38 -10.20 6.79 -4.57
C ASP A 38 -10.43 8.12 -3.86
N SER A 39 -9.65 8.39 -2.81
CA SER A 39 -9.75 9.61 -2.00
C SER A 39 -9.08 10.84 -2.61
N THR A 40 -8.32 10.71 -3.70
CA THR A 40 -7.68 11.85 -4.37
C THR A 40 -8.68 12.52 -5.32
N VAL A 41 -9.55 13.37 -4.75
CA VAL A 41 -10.43 14.28 -5.49
C VAL A 41 -9.57 15.40 -6.08
N GLY A 42 -9.65 15.62 -7.40
CA GLY A 42 -8.95 16.73 -8.08
C GLY A 42 -7.54 16.46 -8.61
N ALA A 43 -6.89 15.34 -8.26
CA ALA A 43 -5.62 14.96 -8.89
C ALA A 43 -5.88 14.53 -10.34
N SER A 44 -5.24 15.23 -11.29
CA SER A 44 -5.26 15.01 -12.74
C SER A 44 -5.48 13.55 -13.15
N SER A 45 -6.40 13.34 -14.08
CA SER A 45 -6.85 12.04 -14.61
C SER A 45 -5.72 11.10 -15.10
N ASP A 46 -4.50 11.59 -15.27
CA ASP A 46 -3.37 10.86 -15.86
C ASP A 46 -2.61 9.95 -14.89
N ARG A 47 -2.75 10.11 -13.57
CA ARG A 47 -2.09 9.22 -12.57
C ARG A 47 -2.90 7.97 -12.22
N ARG A 48 -4.19 7.98 -12.54
CA ARG A 48 -5.13 6.89 -12.25
C ARG A 48 -4.91 5.62 -13.10
N PRO A 49 -4.61 5.69 -14.41
CA PRO A 49 -4.55 4.50 -15.26
C PRO A 49 -3.47 3.49 -14.85
N ALA A 50 -2.33 3.96 -14.33
CA ALA A 50 -1.23 3.10 -13.92
C ALA A 50 -1.60 2.30 -12.65
N LEU A 51 -2.17 2.96 -11.64
CA LEU A 51 -2.64 2.31 -10.42
C LEU A 51 -3.85 1.41 -10.69
N ASP A 52 -4.76 1.83 -11.55
CA ASP A 52 -5.94 1.05 -11.94
C ASP A 52 -5.56 -0.26 -12.64
N ARG A 53 -4.40 -0.30 -13.33
CA ARG A 53 -3.84 -1.53 -13.92
C ARG A 53 -3.04 -2.35 -12.90
N LEU A 54 -2.25 -1.68 -12.06
CA LEU A 54 -1.32 -2.34 -11.15
C LEU A 54 -2.03 -3.05 -9.98
N LEU A 55 -3.04 -2.42 -9.37
CA LEU A 55 -3.69 -2.94 -8.16
C LEU A 55 -4.43 -4.27 -8.40
N PRO A 56 -5.16 -4.48 -9.51
CA PRO A 56 -5.72 -5.78 -9.85
C PRO A 56 -4.67 -6.87 -10.05
N ILE A 57 -3.54 -6.54 -10.69
CA ILE A 57 -2.43 -7.48 -10.90
C ILE A 57 -1.85 -7.91 -9.55
N ILE A 58 -1.54 -6.97 -8.66
CA ILE A 58 -1.03 -7.30 -7.31
C ILE A 58 -2.05 -8.15 -6.56
N ARG A 59 -3.34 -7.81 -6.65
CA ARG A 59 -4.42 -8.55 -5.97
C ARG A 59 -4.52 -10.00 -6.45
N ALA A 60 -4.42 -10.23 -7.76
CA ALA A 60 -4.39 -11.58 -8.33
C ALA A 60 -3.14 -12.36 -7.92
N SER A 61 -2.02 -11.66 -7.70
CA SER A 61 -0.73 -12.27 -7.34
C SER A 61 -0.49 -12.42 -5.83
N ILE A 62 -1.46 -12.10 -4.95
CA ILE A 62 -1.25 -12.09 -3.48
C ILE A 62 -0.69 -13.42 -2.98
N GLU A 63 -1.26 -14.54 -3.41
CA GLU A 63 -0.81 -15.87 -2.98
C GLU A 63 0.62 -16.16 -3.47
N SER A 64 0.92 -15.83 -4.73
CA SER A 64 2.25 -16.02 -5.30
C SER A 64 3.31 -15.16 -4.61
N ILE A 65 2.99 -13.90 -4.31
CA ILE A 65 3.91 -12.96 -3.65
C ILE A 65 4.14 -13.39 -2.20
N ALA A 66 3.10 -13.82 -1.50
CA ALA A 66 3.23 -14.26 -0.11
C ALA A 66 4.06 -15.56 0.05
N ASN A 67 4.12 -16.38 -0.99
CA ASN A 67 4.94 -17.59 -1.05
C ASN A 67 6.34 -17.37 -1.65
N ALA A 68 6.67 -16.14 -2.07
CA ALA A 68 7.99 -15.84 -2.58
C ALA A 68 9.06 -16.00 -1.49
N ASP A 69 10.31 -16.22 -1.90
CA ASP A 69 11.46 -16.18 -1.00
C ASP A 69 11.55 -14.82 -0.26
N ASP A 70 12.29 -14.81 0.83
CA ASP A 70 12.33 -13.67 1.76
C ASP A 70 12.88 -12.40 1.10
N ASP A 71 13.84 -12.53 0.18
CA ASP A 71 14.41 -11.41 -0.54
C ASP A 71 13.39 -10.80 -1.51
N CYS A 72 12.73 -11.64 -2.30
CA CYS A 72 11.68 -11.24 -3.22
C CYS A 72 10.50 -10.60 -2.48
N TRP A 73 10.04 -11.24 -1.41
CA TRP A 73 9.00 -10.71 -0.52
C TRP A 73 9.37 -9.33 0.04
N THR A 74 10.57 -9.19 0.61
CA THR A 74 11.04 -7.95 1.22
C THR A 74 11.14 -6.82 0.20
N ASN A 75 11.66 -7.13 -0.99
CA ASN A 75 11.76 -6.16 -2.08
C ASN A 75 10.37 -5.68 -2.51
N ILE A 76 9.42 -6.59 -2.76
CA ILE A 76 8.07 -6.21 -3.19
C ILE A 76 7.36 -5.37 -2.12
N ILE A 77 7.45 -5.75 -0.85
CA ILE A 77 6.83 -4.99 0.24
C ILE A 77 7.44 -3.59 0.38
N ARG A 78 8.76 -3.46 0.25
CA ARG A 78 9.42 -2.16 0.28
C ARG A 78 8.88 -1.24 -0.81
N GLU A 79 8.80 -1.70 -2.06
CA GLU A 79 8.30 -0.90 -3.18
C GLU A 79 6.82 -0.50 -2.98
N LEU A 80 5.99 -1.41 -2.49
CA LEU A 80 4.57 -1.10 -2.22
C LEU A 80 4.39 -0.08 -1.08
N LEU A 81 5.23 -0.15 -0.04
CA LEU A 81 5.23 0.83 1.05
C LEU A 81 5.73 2.21 0.57
N GLN A 82 6.75 2.24 -0.29
CA GLN A 82 7.23 3.47 -0.92
C GLN A 82 6.17 4.12 -1.83
N LEU A 83 5.43 3.30 -2.59
CA LEU A 83 4.29 3.77 -3.38
C LEU A 83 3.21 4.38 -2.49
N ARG A 84 2.84 3.71 -1.38
CA ARG A 84 1.87 4.22 -0.40
C ARG A 84 2.31 5.55 0.20
N ALA A 85 3.57 5.67 0.60
CA ALA A 85 4.14 6.91 1.13
C ALA A 85 4.10 8.05 0.10
N THR A 86 4.37 7.72 -1.17
CA THR A 86 4.31 8.70 -2.26
C THR A 86 2.89 9.20 -2.50
N LEU A 87 1.88 8.32 -2.52
CA LEU A 87 0.49 8.72 -2.66
C LEU A 87 -0.01 9.56 -1.47
N LEU A 88 0.43 9.25 -0.26
CA LEU A 88 0.13 10.06 0.93
C LEU A 88 0.69 11.48 0.81
N ARG A 89 1.95 11.63 0.38
CA ARG A 89 2.57 12.96 0.16
C ARG A 89 1.82 13.73 -0.92
N LEU A 90 1.54 13.11 -2.05
CA LEU A 90 0.80 13.75 -3.14
C LEU A 90 -0.60 14.22 -2.71
N LYS A 91 -1.28 13.46 -1.86
CA LYS A 91 -2.56 13.87 -1.27
C LYS A 91 -2.40 15.08 -0.34
N ALA A 92 -1.34 15.11 0.48
CA ALA A 92 -1.06 16.24 1.37
C ALA A 92 -0.72 17.52 0.58
N ASP A 93 0.11 17.41 -0.46
CA ASP A 93 0.49 18.55 -1.32
C ASP A 93 -0.72 19.13 -2.07
N ALA A 94 -1.65 18.27 -2.51
CA ALA A 94 -2.90 18.70 -3.14
C ALA A 94 -3.85 19.41 -2.15
N ALA A 95 -3.82 19.08 -0.86
CA ALA A 95 -4.61 19.75 0.16
C ALA A 95 -4.02 21.13 0.54
N GLY A 96 -2.69 21.28 0.49
CA GLY A 96 -2.00 22.53 0.83
C GLY A 96 -2.03 23.61 -0.26
N THR A 97 -2.41 23.27 -1.49
CA THR A 97 -2.43 24.18 -2.66
C THR A 97 -3.76 24.91 -2.87
N CYS A 98 -4.74 24.77 -1.96
CA CYS A 98 -6.02 25.48 -1.99
C CYS A 98 -6.04 26.81 -1.21
N HIS A 99 -4.89 27.47 -1.02
CA HIS A 99 -4.78 28.75 -0.30
C HIS A 99 -4.41 29.91 -1.24
#